data_AF-A0A1G7FFN7-F1
#
_entry.id   AF-A0A1G7FFN7-F1
#
_cell.length_a   1.000
_cell.length_b   1.000
_cell.length_c   1.000
_cell.angle_alpha   90.00
_cell.angle_beta   90.00
_cell.angle_gamma   90.00
#
_symmetry.space_group_name_H-M   'P 1'
#
loop_
_entity.id
_entity.type
_entity.pdbx_description
1 polymer ?
#
loop_
_entity_poly.entity_id
_entity_poly.type
_entity_poly.pdbx_seq_one_letter_code
_entity_poly.pdbx_strand_id
1 'polypeptide(L)'
;MTLLKNSTHFIVNLYHRKMKNSLLTLIFIFLFFAHAGAQEVGVEATSNIVLNIKPSQTDSKINRADTPHFVTYDPAIKQGKLLLFIPGTNGIASRGPKNFFNTALKQGYHVINLSYINTPAIAQICKGAALEENANCAEDFRNRRVYGTTPFSLISDASYDAIVNRLTKLLLYLSE
;
A
#
# COMPACT_ATOMS: atom_id res chain seq x y z
N MET A 1 84.59 -8.57 34.78
CA MET A 1 83.54 -9.20 33.95
C MET A 1 82.21 -8.52 34.26
N THR A 2 82.05 -7.26 33.84
CA THR A 2 80.91 -6.42 34.25
C THR A 2 80.57 -5.40 33.16
N LEU A 3 80.57 -5.84 31.89
CA LEU A 3 80.35 -4.98 30.72
C LEU A 3 79.29 -5.52 29.74
N LEU A 4 78.41 -6.42 30.19
CA LEU A 4 77.36 -7.02 29.35
C LEU A 4 75.92 -6.81 29.85
N LYS A 5 75.69 -6.08 30.95
CA LYS A 5 74.34 -5.93 31.54
C LYS A 5 73.55 -4.65 31.15
N ASN A 6 74.16 -3.68 30.47
CA ASN A 6 73.51 -2.37 30.21
C ASN A 6 72.95 -2.15 28.80
N SER A 7 73.17 -3.06 27.85
CA SER A 7 72.77 -2.83 26.44
C SER A 7 71.34 -3.27 26.11
N THR A 8 70.73 -4.15 26.91
CA THR A 8 69.38 -4.69 26.66
C THR A 8 68.25 -3.75 27.11
N HIS A 9 68.47 -2.91 28.13
CA HIS A 9 67.43 -2.02 28.63
C HIS A 9 67.14 -0.79 27.74
N PHE A 10 68.12 -0.34 26.96
CA PHE A 10 67.97 0.86 26.12
C PHE A 10 67.23 0.58 24.80
N ILE A 11 67.45 -0.60 24.20
CA ILE A 11 66.83 -1.00 22.93
C ILE A 11 65.34 -1.31 23.11
N VAL A 12 64.95 -1.96 24.21
CA VAL A 12 63.53 -2.27 24.51
C VAL A 12 62.70 -1.01 24.69
N ASN A 13 63.28 0.04 25.28
CA ASN A 13 62.57 1.29 25.57
C ASN A 13 62.34 2.15 24.31
N LEU A 14 63.29 2.14 23.35
CA LEU A 14 63.14 2.79 22.05
C LEU A 14 62.12 2.08 21.15
N TYR A 15 62.07 0.74 21.18
CA TYR A 15 61.10 -0.05 20.42
C TYR A 15 59.66 0.17 20.92
N HIS A 16 59.47 0.22 22.25
CA HIS A 16 58.16 0.44 22.86
C HIS A 16 57.58 1.83 22.55
N ARG A 17 58.42 2.86 22.49
CA ARG A 17 58.01 4.24 22.21
C ARG A 17 57.60 4.47 20.76
N LYS A 18 58.27 3.81 19.80
CA LYS A 18 57.95 3.91 18.35
C LYS A 18 56.65 3.17 17.99
N MET A 19 56.41 2.01 18.60
CA MET A 19 55.15 1.26 18.45
C MET A 19 53.94 2.00 19.02
N LYS A 20 54.07 2.68 20.17
CA LYS A 20 52.96 3.39 20.81
C LYS A 20 52.48 4.58 19.95
N ASN A 21 53.40 5.30 19.33
CA ASN A 21 53.08 6.40 18.42
C ASN A 21 52.48 5.89 17.10
N SER A 22 52.98 4.78 16.55
CA SER A 22 52.41 4.16 15.34
C SER A 22 51.01 3.58 15.58
N LEU A 23 50.76 3.03 16.77
CA LEU A 23 49.45 2.50 17.18
C LEU A 23 48.42 3.63 17.36
N LEU A 24 48.84 4.76 17.92
CA LEU A 24 47.99 5.96 18.07
C LEU A 24 47.56 6.54 16.71
N THR A 25 48.47 6.60 15.72
CA THR A 25 48.11 7.09 14.38
C THR A 25 47.17 6.14 13.64
N LEU A 26 47.35 4.82 13.79
CA LEU A 26 46.45 3.81 13.22
C LEU A 26 45.04 3.87 13.83
N ILE A 27 44.92 4.12 15.14
CA ILE A 27 43.62 4.30 15.83
C ILE A 27 42.91 5.56 15.32
N PHE A 28 43.63 6.67 15.13
CA PHE A 28 43.04 7.90 14.60
C PHE A 28 42.54 7.75 13.15
N ILE A 29 43.27 7.02 12.31
CA ILE A 29 42.85 6.72 10.93
C ILE A 29 41.61 5.81 10.94
N PHE A 30 41.57 4.79 11.79
CA PHE A 30 40.41 3.90 11.92
C PHE A 30 39.15 4.64 12.42
N LEU A 31 39.32 5.60 13.34
CA LEU A 31 38.22 6.44 13.83
C LEU A 31 37.72 7.43 12.76
N PHE A 32 38.59 7.95 11.90
CA PHE A 32 38.19 8.83 10.79
C PHE A 32 37.42 8.07 9.69
N PHE A 33 37.84 6.85 9.33
CA PHE A 33 37.11 6.03 8.36
C PHE A 33 35.74 5.54 8.87
N ALA A 34 35.57 5.37 10.19
CA ALA A 34 34.29 5.03 10.78
C ALA A 34 33.23 6.15 10.70
N HIS A 35 33.64 7.41 10.51
CA HIS A 35 32.73 8.56 10.43
C HIS A 35 32.35 8.96 9.00
N ALA A 36 32.97 8.37 7.96
CA ALA A 36 32.78 8.80 6.57
C ALA A 36 31.58 8.15 5.85
N GLY A 37 30.66 7.49 6.56
CA GLY A 37 29.65 6.63 5.93
C GLY A 37 28.27 6.66 6.57
N ALA A 38 27.78 7.81 7.02
CA ALA A 38 26.36 7.99 7.29
C ALA A 38 25.81 9.06 6.36
N GLN A 39 25.52 8.68 5.10
CA GLN A 39 24.56 9.45 4.32
C GLN A 39 23.21 9.28 5.03
N GLU A 40 22.74 10.33 5.71
CA GLU A 40 21.32 10.45 5.99
C GLU A 40 20.61 10.44 4.64
N VAL A 41 20.04 9.29 4.28
CA VAL A 41 18.99 9.25 3.27
C VAL A 41 17.88 10.09 3.86
N GLY A 42 17.80 11.35 3.43
CA GLY A 42 16.64 12.18 3.67
C GLY A 42 15.45 11.39 3.14
N VAL A 43 14.69 10.79 4.06
CA VAL A 43 13.39 10.19 3.74
C VAL A 43 12.54 11.39 3.36
N GLU A 44 12.53 11.71 2.07
CA GLU A 44 11.57 12.63 1.50
C GLU A 44 10.21 12.06 1.87
N ALA A 45 9.52 12.73 2.80
CA ALA A 45 8.22 12.29 3.28
C ALA A 45 7.25 12.44 2.11
N THR A 46 7.15 11.43 1.25
CA THR A 46 6.10 11.38 0.23
C THR A 46 4.79 11.17 0.97
N SER A 47 4.10 12.28 1.27
CA SER A 47 2.76 12.20 1.82
C SER A 47 1.85 11.64 0.73
N ASN A 48 1.35 10.42 0.92
CA ASN A 48 0.39 9.83 0.00
C ASN A 48 -0.80 10.78 -0.19
N ILE A 49 -1.22 10.94 -1.45
CA ILE A 49 -2.45 11.67 -1.77
C ILE A 49 -3.63 10.80 -1.37
N VAL A 50 -4.66 11.42 -0.81
CA VAL A 50 -5.93 10.77 -0.46
C VAL A 50 -7.08 11.54 -1.09
N LEU A 51 -7.88 10.86 -1.91
CA LEU A 51 -9.07 11.42 -2.54
C LEU A 51 -10.31 10.68 -2.05
N ASN A 52 -11.37 11.44 -1.77
CA ASN A 52 -12.70 10.92 -1.49
C ASN A 52 -13.64 11.42 -2.57
N ILE A 53 -14.00 10.55 -3.51
CA ILE A 53 -14.77 10.90 -4.70
C ILE A 53 -16.12 10.19 -4.63
N LYS A 54 -17.21 10.95 -4.66
CA LYS A 54 -18.55 10.36 -4.70
C LYS A 54 -18.82 9.70 -6.05
N PRO A 55 -19.47 8.53 -6.10
CA PRO A 55 -19.95 7.93 -7.34
C PRO A 55 -20.73 8.90 -8.25
N SER A 56 -21.58 9.76 -7.69
CA SER A 56 -22.36 10.76 -8.44
C SER A 56 -21.50 11.82 -9.15
N GLN A 57 -20.25 12.03 -8.72
CA GLN A 57 -19.30 12.92 -9.39
C GLN A 57 -18.71 12.29 -10.65
N THR A 58 -18.67 10.95 -10.73
CA THR A 58 -18.08 10.22 -11.87
C THR A 58 -19.15 9.73 -12.85
N ASP A 59 -20.38 9.52 -12.38
CA ASP A 59 -21.56 9.23 -13.20
C ASP A 59 -22.81 9.81 -12.52
N SER A 60 -23.39 10.84 -13.13
CA SER A 60 -24.57 11.56 -12.61
C SER A 60 -25.83 10.70 -12.48
N LYS A 61 -25.87 9.51 -13.11
CA LYS A 61 -26.98 8.56 -12.95
C LYS A 61 -26.95 7.84 -11.60
N ILE A 62 -25.81 7.83 -10.91
CA ILE A 62 -25.66 7.17 -9.62
C ILE A 62 -26.26 8.03 -8.51
N ASN A 63 -27.36 7.56 -7.93
CA ASN A 63 -28.04 8.19 -6.80
C ASN A 63 -28.18 7.26 -5.58
N ARG A 64 -27.68 6.01 -5.67
CA ARG A 64 -27.64 5.02 -4.60
C ARG A 64 -26.21 4.62 -4.27
N ALA A 65 -25.98 4.25 -3.00
CA ALA A 65 -24.64 3.95 -2.49
C ALA A 65 -23.62 5.04 -2.89
N ASP A 66 -24.00 6.30 -2.68
CA ASP A 66 -23.21 7.49 -3.07
C ASP A 66 -22.21 7.93 -1.97
N THR A 67 -21.87 7.02 -1.05
CA THR A 67 -20.74 7.25 -0.15
C THR A 67 -19.46 7.32 -0.97
N PRO A 68 -18.49 8.20 -0.64
CA PRO A 68 -17.29 8.33 -1.44
C PRO A 68 -16.49 7.04 -1.61
N HIS A 69 -16.00 6.80 -2.83
CA HIS A 69 -14.83 5.98 -3.07
C HIS A 69 -13.66 6.52 -2.25
N PHE A 70 -12.77 5.64 -1.79
CA PHE A 70 -11.52 6.04 -1.16
C PHE A 70 -10.37 5.69 -2.08
N VAL A 71 -9.59 6.69 -2.49
CA VAL A 71 -8.44 6.53 -3.38
C VAL A 71 -7.20 7.04 -2.65
N THR A 72 -6.09 6.31 -2.74
CA THR A 72 -4.81 6.79 -2.25
C THR A 72 -3.65 6.27 -3.07
N TYR A 73 -2.64 7.11 -3.28
CA TYR A 73 -1.46 6.80 -4.08
C TYR A 73 -0.29 7.72 -3.70
N ASP A 74 0.93 7.29 -4.04
CA ASP A 74 2.13 8.12 -3.96
C ASP A 74 2.40 8.75 -5.35
N PRO A 75 2.38 10.09 -5.50
CA PRO A 75 2.61 10.74 -6.79
C PRO A 75 4.03 10.54 -7.34
N ALA A 76 5.00 10.15 -6.51
CA ALA A 76 6.35 9.83 -6.96
C ALA A 76 6.40 8.53 -7.79
N ILE A 77 5.38 7.68 -7.68
CA ILE A 77 5.30 6.38 -8.34
C ILE A 77 4.64 6.55 -9.72
N LYS A 78 5.47 6.69 -10.76
CA LYS A 78 5.01 6.77 -12.16
C LYS A 78 4.83 5.34 -12.71
N GLN A 79 3.60 4.94 -13.01
CA GLN A 79 3.13 3.57 -13.31
C GLN A 79 3.14 2.59 -12.11
N GLY A 80 2.15 2.76 -11.22
CA GLY A 80 1.87 1.83 -10.13
C GLY A 80 0.90 0.70 -10.53
N LYS A 81 1.02 -0.45 -9.84
CA LYS A 81 0.00 -1.51 -9.90
C LYS A 81 -1.26 -1.03 -9.17
N LEU A 82 -2.45 -1.37 -9.66
CA LEU A 82 -3.70 -1.01 -8.95
C LEU A 82 -4.11 -2.12 -7.99
N LEU A 83 -4.29 -1.77 -6.71
CA LEU A 83 -5.02 -2.56 -5.74
C LEU A 83 -6.48 -2.06 -5.71
N LEU A 84 -7.38 -2.85 -6.29
CA LEU A 84 -8.81 -2.66 -6.14
C LEU A 84 -9.31 -3.46 -4.93
N PHE A 85 -9.77 -2.76 -3.90
CA PHE A 85 -10.43 -3.35 -2.76
C PHE A 85 -11.96 -3.22 -2.90
N ILE A 86 -12.66 -4.36 -2.78
CA ILE A 86 -14.12 -4.44 -2.85
C ILE A 86 -14.65 -4.77 -1.44
N PRO A 87 -15.30 -3.81 -0.75
CA PRO A 87 -15.86 -4.05 0.57
C PRO A 87 -16.91 -5.16 0.55
N GLY A 88 -16.96 -5.98 1.60
CA GLY A 88 -18.07 -6.91 1.81
C GLY A 88 -19.39 -6.21 2.13
N THR A 89 -20.43 -7.00 2.44
CA THR A 89 -21.75 -6.49 2.82
C THR A 89 -21.68 -5.44 3.94
N ASN A 90 -22.36 -4.31 3.76
CA ASN A 90 -22.35 -3.14 4.66
C ASN A 90 -20.98 -2.44 4.80
N GLY A 91 -19.98 -2.84 4.01
CA GLY A 91 -18.68 -2.19 4.00
C GLY A 91 -18.80 -0.75 3.51
N ILE A 92 -18.02 0.15 4.11
CA ILE A 92 -17.97 1.57 3.74
C ILE A 92 -16.55 1.85 3.23
N ALA A 93 -16.43 2.35 2.00
CA ALA A 93 -15.15 2.55 1.33
C ALA A 93 -14.16 3.43 2.14
N SER A 94 -14.66 4.50 2.76
CA SER A 94 -13.82 5.37 3.61
C SER A 94 -13.26 4.68 4.86
N ARG A 95 -13.90 3.59 5.33
CA ARG A 95 -13.53 2.82 6.53
C ARG A 95 -12.75 1.52 6.24
N GLY A 96 -12.26 1.35 5.01
CA GLY A 96 -11.44 0.18 4.65
C GLY A 96 -10.16 0.01 5.49
N PRO A 97 -9.51 -1.17 5.44
CA PRO A 97 -8.38 -1.52 6.28
C PRO A 97 -7.12 -0.68 5.96
N LYS A 98 -6.97 0.47 6.60
CA LYS A 98 -5.91 1.45 6.30
C LYS A 98 -4.49 0.89 6.41
N ASN A 99 -4.24 -0.01 7.37
CA ASN A 99 -2.94 -0.65 7.49
C ASN A 99 -2.59 -1.52 6.27
N PHE A 100 -3.57 -2.24 5.71
CA PHE A 100 -3.38 -3.01 4.50
C PHE A 100 -3.12 -2.10 3.29
N PHE A 101 -3.86 -0.98 3.18
CA PHE A 101 -3.65 0.00 2.12
C PHE A 101 -2.27 0.66 2.21
N ASN A 102 -1.80 1.00 3.42
CA ASN A 102 -0.46 1.53 3.63
C ASN A 102 0.63 0.53 3.24
N THR A 103 0.44 -0.75 3.51
CA THR A 103 1.35 -1.81 3.06
C THR A 103 1.37 -1.91 1.53
N ALA A 104 0.22 -1.81 0.86
CA ALA A 104 0.14 -1.80 -0.59
C ALA A 104 0.84 -0.57 -1.20
N LEU A 105 0.63 0.62 -0.64
CA LEU A 105 1.30 1.86 -1.05
C LEU A 105 2.83 1.73 -0.97
N LYS A 106 3.35 1.20 0.14
CA LYS A 106 4.80 0.93 0.32
C LYS A 106 5.36 -0.08 -0.69
N GLN A 107 4.52 -0.93 -1.27
CA GLN A 107 4.89 -1.86 -2.33
C GLN A 107 4.69 -1.28 -3.74
N GLY A 108 4.34 -0.01 -3.84
CA GLY A 108 4.14 0.71 -5.10
C GLY A 108 2.78 0.50 -5.75
N TYR A 109 1.76 0.12 -4.98
CA TYR A 109 0.39 0.07 -5.48
C TYR A 109 -0.32 1.40 -5.31
N HIS A 110 -1.13 1.78 -6.30
CA HIS A 110 -2.22 2.72 -6.11
C HIS A 110 -3.41 1.95 -5.54
N VAL A 111 -4.16 2.55 -4.62
CA VAL A 111 -5.25 1.88 -3.93
C VAL A 111 -6.57 2.56 -4.27
N ILE A 112 -7.55 1.76 -4.68
CA ILE A 112 -8.95 2.16 -4.77
C ILE A 112 -9.76 1.23 -3.87
N ASN A 113 -10.44 1.78 -2.88
CA ASN A 113 -11.52 1.10 -2.18
C ASN A 113 -12.86 1.61 -2.73
N LEU A 114 -13.55 0.74 -3.47
CA LEU A 114 -14.68 1.12 -4.30
C LEU A 114 -15.98 1.18 -3.48
N SER A 115 -16.70 2.30 -3.56
CA SER A 115 -18.08 2.40 -3.13
C SER A 115 -19.03 1.85 -4.20
N TYR A 116 -19.88 0.91 -3.81
CA TYR A 116 -20.88 0.28 -4.67
C TYR A 116 -22.06 -0.22 -3.83
N ILE A 117 -23.15 -0.61 -4.47
CA ILE A 117 -24.25 -1.25 -3.75
C ILE A 117 -23.78 -2.64 -3.29
N ASN A 118 -23.49 -2.81 -2.00
CA ASN A 118 -23.03 -4.07 -1.41
C ASN A 118 -24.08 -4.76 -0.54
N THR A 119 -25.33 -4.33 -0.67
CA THR A 119 -26.49 -4.92 0.00
C THR A 119 -27.60 -5.19 -1.02
N PRO A 120 -28.48 -6.17 -0.75
CA PRO A 120 -28.38 -7.20 0.30
C PRO A 120 -27.22 -8.18 0.02
N ALA A 121 -26.87 -9.00 1.02
CA ALA A 121 -25.94 -10.11 0.83
C ALA A 121 -26.58 -11.21 -0.02
N ILE A 122 -25.77 -11.93 -0.81
CA ILE A 122 -26.28 -12.94 -1.73
C ILE A 122 -27.09 -14.04 -1.04
N ALA A 123 -26.65 -14.50 0.14
CA ALA A 123 -27.33 -15.53 0.93
C ALA A 123 -28.69 -15.06 1.49
N GLN A 124 -28.98 -13.76 1.47
CA GLN A 124 -30.29 -13.23 1.84
C GLN A 124 -31.29 -13.32 0.68
N ILE A 125 -30.81 -13.37 -0.56
CA ILE A 125 -31.63 -13.41 -1.78
C ILE A 125 -31.71 -14.82 -2.34
N CYS A 126 -30.57 -15.47 -2.56
CA CYS A 126 -30.49 -16.81 -3.14
C CYS A 126 -30.65 -17.87 -2.06
N LYS A 127 -31.90 -18.09 -1.64
CA LYS A 127 -32.31 -19.13 -0.68
C LYS A 127 -33.76 -19.56 -0.90
N GLY A 128 -34.11 -20.76 -0.45
CA GLY A 128 -35.49 -21.28 -0.53
C GLY A 128 -36.02 -21.28 -1.97
N ALA A 129 -37.26 -20.81 -2.15
CA ALA A 129 -37.93 -20.76 -3.45
C ALA A 129 -37.10 -20.09 -4.55
N ALA A 130 -36.30 -19.07 -4.24
CA ALA A 130 -35.45 -18.41 -5.25
C ALA A 130 -34.37 -19.34 -5.83
N LEU A 131 -33.84 -20.28 -5.03
CA LEU A 131 -32.90 -21.30 -5.51
C LEU A 131 -33.62 -22.45 -6.23
N GLU A 132 -34.83 -22.78 -5.79
CA GLU A 132 -35.66 -23.80 -6.43
C GLU A 132 -36.08 -23.36 -7.84
N GLU A 133 -36.43 -22.08 -8.01
CA GLU A 133 -36.79 -21.48 -9.30
C GLU A 133 -35.56 -21.20 -10.17
N ASN A 134 -34.45 -20.76 -9.57
CA ASN A 134 -33.21 -20.47 -10.29
C ASN A 134 -31.99 -21.09 -9.59
N ALA A 135 -31.55 -22.24 -10.09
CA ALA A 135 -30.34 -22.91 -9.63
C ALA A 135 -29.06 -22.05 -9.78
N ASN A 136 -29.06 -21.11 -10.73
CA ASN A 136 -27.95 -20.18 -10.99
C ASN A 136 -28.10 -18.84 -10.26
N CYS A 137 -29.04 -18.69 -9.32
CA CYS A 137 -29.31 -17.40 -8.65
C CYS A 137 -28.04 -16.70 -8.15
N ALA A 138 -27.13 -17.48 -7.56
CA ALA A 138 -25.90 -16.94 -6.99
C ALA A 138 -24.91 -16.42 -8.06
N GLU A 139 -24.90 -17.03 -9.24
CA GLU A 139 -24.13 -16.56 -10.38
C GLU A 139 -24.78 -15.32 -11.00
N ASP A 140 -26.08 -15.38 -11.28
CA ASP A 140 -26.81 -14.28 -11.93
C ASP A 140 -26.81 -13.01 -11.07
N PHE A 141 -26.99 -13.14 -9.76
CA PHE A 141 -26.87 -12.02 -8.81
C PHE A 141 -25.49 -11.37 -8.88
N ARG A 142 -24.41 -12.18 -8.92
CA ARG A 142 -23.04 -11.66 -8.99
C ARG A 142 -22.77 -11.00 -10.32
N ASN A 143 -23.17 -11.61 -11.42
CA ASN A 143 -23.01 -11.03 -12.76
C ASN A 143 -23.81 -9.73 -12.89
N ARG A 144 -25.03 -9.66 -12.34
CA ARG A 144 -25.79 -8.41 -12.23
C ARG A 144 -25.00 -7.35 -11.46
N ARG A 145 -24.44 -7.67 -10.31
CA ARG A 145 -23.72 -6.71 -9.45
C ARG A 145 -22.39 -6.26 -10.03
N VAL A 146 -21.67 -7.17 -10.69
CA VAL A 146 -20.34 -6.92 -11.25
C VAL A 146 -20.45 -6.18 -12.58
N TYR A 147 -21.23 -6.71 -13.52
CA TYR A 147 -21.25 -6.25 -14.91
C TYR A 147 -22.50 -5.44 -15.26
N GLY A 148 -23.59 -5.57 -14.52
CA GLY A 148 -24.83 -4.81 -14.78
C GLY A 148 -25.60 -5.23 -16.02
N THR A 149 -25.24 -6.35 -16.66
CA THR A 149 -25.82 -6.82 -17.93
C THR A 149 -26.76 -8.00 -17.75
N THR A 150 -26.49 -8.90 -16.81
CA THR A 150 -27.37 -10.04 -16.52
C THR A 150 -28.72 -9.55 -15.98
N PRO A 151 -29.85 -9.95 -16.57
CA PRO A 151 -31.17 -9.69 -15.99
C PRO A 151 -31.31 -10.39 -14.65
N PHE A 152 -31.75 -9.68 -13.61
CA PHE A 152 -31.97 -10.26 -12.29
C PHE A 152 -33.00 -9.43 -11.54
N SER A 153 -34.21 -9.96 -11.38
CA SER A 153 -35.39 -9.21 -10.90
C SER A 153 -35.46 -9.05 -9.37
N LEU A 154 -34.69 -9.84 -8.61
CA LEU A 154 -34.76 -9.83 -7.14
C LEU A 154 -34.03 -8.64 -6.50
N ILE A 155 -33.35 -7.80 -7.30
CA ILE A 155 -32.80 -6.51 -6.87
C ILE A 155 -33.11 -5.44 -7.93
N SER A 156 -33.12 -4.18 -7.52
CA SER A 156 -33.39 -3.05 -8.41
C SER A 156 -32.12 -2.36 -8.92
N ASP A 157 -30.95 -2.99 -8.78
CA ASP A 157 -29.66 -2.50 -9.31
C ASP A 157 -29.78 -2.19 -10.79
N ALA A 158 -29.30 -1.02 -11.23
CA ALA A 158 -29.24 -0.64 -12.64
C ALA A 158 -27.84 -0.94 -13.22
N SER A 159 -27.68 -0.84 -14.55
CA SER A 159 -26.37 -1.07 -15.18
C SER A 159 -25.31 -0.06 -14.73
N TYR A 160 -25.70 1.19 -14.47
CA TYR A 160 -24.81 2.23 -13.95
C TYR A 160 -24.39 2.00 -12.48
N ASP A 161 -25.11 1.15 -11.74
CA ASP A 161 -24.76 0.80 -10.37
C ASP A 161 -23.65 -0.26 -10.28
N ALA A 162 -23.38 -0.97 -11.38
CA ALA A 162 -22.47 -2.11 -11.41
C ALA A 162 -21.03 -1.75 -11.06
N ILE A 163 -20.31 -2.68 -10.44
CA ILE A 163 -18.91 -2.51 -10.01
C ILE A 163 -18.03 -2.07 -11.18
N VAL A 164 -18.16 -2.73 -12.33
CA VAL A 164 -17.37 -2.39 -13.53
C VAL A 164 -17.67 -0.97 -14.00
N ASN A 165 -18.94 -0.56 -14.10
CA ASN A 165 -19.28 0.81 -14.50
C ASN A 165 -18.67 1.84 -13.54
N ARG A 166 -18.86 1.65 -12.23
CA ARG A 166 -18.33 2.56 -11.20
C ARG A 166 -16.82 2.66 -11.24
N LEU A 167 -16.11 1.55 -11.39
CA LEU A 167 -14.66 1.54 -11.51
C LEU A 167 -14.21 2.27 -12.78
N THR A 168 -14.80 1.95 -13.92
CA THR A 168 -14.46 2.60 -15.20
C THR A 168 -14.67 4.10 -15.13
N LYS A 169 -15.81 4.56 -14.60
CA LYS A 169 -16.11 5.99 -14.46
C LYS A 169 -15.16 6.70 -13.50
N LEU A 170 -14.81 6.07 -12.39
CA LEU A 170 -13.80 6.59 -11.47
C LEU A 170 -12.42 6.70 -12.12
N LEU A 171 -11.98 5.68 -12.87
CA LEU A 171 -10.67 5.71 -13.53
C LEU A 171 -10.61 6.80 -14.62
N LEU A 172 -11.70 7.01 -15.36
CA LEU A 172 -11.79 8.11 -16.33
C LEU A 172 -11.68 9.47 -15.62
N TYR A 173 -12.46 9.67 -14.55
CA TYR A 173 -12.41 10.91 -13.76
C TYR A 173 -11.01 11.20 -13.18
N LEU A 174 -10.25 10.16 -12.81
CA LEU A 174 -8.89 10.30 -12.27
C LEU A 174 -7.82 10.53 -13.36
N SER A 175 -8.16 10.34 -14.63
CA SER A 175 -7.24 10.51 -15.76
C SER A 175 -7.30 11.90 -16.42
N GLU A 176 -8.31 12.70 -16.05
CA GLU A 176 -8.45 14.10 -16.43
C GLU A 176 -7.57 15.01 -15.56
#